data_AF-A0AAD4IG83-F1
#
_entry.id   AF-A0AAD4IG83-F1
#
_cell.length_a   1.000
_cell.length_b   1.000
_cell.length_c   1.000
_cell.angle_alpha   90.00
_cell.angle_beta   90.00
_cell.angle_gamma   90.00
#
_symmetry.space_group_name_H-M   'P 1'
#
loop_
_entity.id
_entity.type
_entity.pdbx_description
1 polymer ?
#
loop_
_entity_poly.entity_id
_entity_poly.type
_entity_poly.pdbx_seq_one_letter_code
_entity_poly.pdbx_strand_id
1 'polypeptide(L)'
;MSRPAYQVQTPPMQQTIGEDFETYCNMRRQRSPRAYALYSSVHSRLRTEPVTEVDVQAIWSKFSCSCWIDAVLYNIVRFDILNTQPAGGYIELFIETEMLQYNDEGVEAIITMYEQHKRASLEAANSPRVGRFHRAIRSFTRIGLK
;
A
#
# COMPACT_ATOMS: atom_id res chain seq x y z
N MET A 1 -6.34 -2.95 52.42
CA MET A 1 -6.27 -3.87 51.26
C MET A 1 -6.42 -3.03 50.00
N SER A 2 -5.30 -2.70 49.34
CA SER A 2 -5.29 -1.84 48.15
C SER A 2 -5.37 -2.69 46.89
N ARG A 3 -6.37 -2.44 46.03
CA ARG A 3 -6.49 -3.09 44.71
C ARG A 3 -5.30 -2.67 43.83
N PRO A 4 -4.58 -3.60 43.17
CA PRO A 4 -3.62 -3.22 42.16
C PRO A 4 -4.37 -2.62 40.96
N ALA A 5 -3.96 -1.43 40.55
CA ALA A 5 -4.40 -0.83 39.31
C ALA A 5 -3.82 -1.65 38.15
N TYR A 6 -4.68 -2.24 37.34
CA TYR A 6 -4.25 -2.82 36.07
C TYR A 6 -3.81 -1.67 35.17
N GLN A 7 -2.50 -1.55 34.95
CA GLN A 7 -1.99 -0.78 33.82
C GLN A 7 -2.43 -1.51 32.56
N VAL A 8 -3.46 -0.96 31.91
CA VAL A 8 -3.79 -1.33 30.52
C VAL A 8 -2.59 -0.89 29.69
N GLN A 9 -1.70 -1.83 29.40
CA GLN A 9 -0.70 -1.65 28.35
C GLN A 9 -1.50 -1.60 27.04
N THR A 10 -1.79 -0.39 26.57
CA THR A 10 -2.17 -0.20 25.17
C THR A 10 -1.00 -0.73 24.34
N PRO A 11 -1.21 -1.71 23.44
CA PRO A 11 -0.17 -2.08 22.49
C PRO A 11 0.22 -0.80 21.72
N PRO A 12 1.51 -0.62 21.36
CA PRO A 12 1.92 0.52 20.56
C PRO A 12 1.04 0.53 19.32
N MET A 13 0.27 1.62 19.12
CA MET A 13 -0.48 1.80 17.87
C MET A 13 0.55 1.75 16.75
N GLN A 14 0.46 0.70 15.93
CA GLN A 14 1.34 0.56 14.78
C GLN A 14 1.03 1.72 13.84
N GLN A 15 2.02 2.57 13.59
CA GLN A 15 1.83 3.76 12.76
C GLN A 15 1.36 3.37 11.36
N THR A 16 0.40 4.10 10.83
CA THR A 16 -0.12 3.85 9.47
C THR A 16 0.91 4.24 8.41
N ILE A 17 0.72 3.78 7.18
CA ILE A 17 1.63 4.15 6.08
C ILE A 17 1.49 5.66 5.81
N GLY A 18 0.27 6.19 5.93
CA GLY A 18 -0.05 7.62 5.84
C GLY A 18 0.70 8.44 6.89
N GLU A 19 0.68 8.04 8.16
CA GLU A 19 1.39 8.74 9.24
C GLU A 19 2.91 8.81 9.00
N ASP A 20 3.51 7.69 8.56
CA ASP A 20 4.92 7.65 8.17
C ASP A 20 5.21 8.57 6.98
N PHE A 21 4.31 8.60 5.99
CA PHE A 21 4.42 9.46 4.82
C PHE A 21 4.31 10.95 5.20
N GLU A 22 3.40 11.30 6.10
CA GLU A 22 3.30 12.68 6.60
C GLU A 22 4.58 13.10 7.33
N THR A 23 5.11 12.20 8.15
CA THR A 23 6.38 12.39 8.85
C THR A 23 7.52 12.58 7.86
N TYR A 24 7.57 11.76 6.80
CA TYR A 24 8.50 11.92 5.69
C TYR A 24 8.38 13.31 5.04
N CYS A 25 7.17 13.76 4.68
CA CYS A 25 6.96 15.06 4.07
C CYS A 25 7.43 16.21 4.96
N ASN A 26 7.16 16.14 6.27
CA ASN A 26 7.63 17.12 7.25
C ASN A 26 9.17 17.13 7.34
N MET A 27 9.81 15.96 7.42
CA MET A 27 11.27 15.85 7.47
C MET A 27 11.95 16.30 6.17
N ARG A 28 11.35 15.99 5.02
CA ARG A 28 11.83 16.43 3.70
C ARG A 28 11.80 17.96 3.60
N ARG A 29 10.73 18.61 4.07
CA ARG A 29 10.66 20.09 4.13
C ARG A 29 11.77 20.69 5.00
N GLN A 30 12.14 20.01 6.08
CA GLN A 30 13.24 20.40 6.96
C GLN A 30 14.64 19.99 6.44
N ARG A 31 14.73 19.38 5.25
CA ARG A 31 15.98 18.83 4.67
C ARG A 31 16.71 17.86 5.62
N SER A 32 15.96 17.14 6.45
CA SER A 32 16.53 16.18 7.38
C SER A 32 17.09 14.97 6.63
N PRO A 33 18.32 14.51 6.91
CA PRO A 33 18.88 13.31 6.29
C PRO A 33 18.08 12.03 6.64
N ARG A 34 17.30 12.05 7.72
CA ARG A 34 16.40 10.95 8.09
C ARG A 34 15.21 10.78 7.16
N ALA A 35 14.89 11.80 6.34
CA ALA A 35 13.80 11.72 5.37
C ALA A 35 14.01 10.59 4.35
N TYR A 36 15.26 10.29 3.98
CA TYR A 36 15.55 9.20 3.05
C TYR A 36 15.24 7.82 3.62
N ALA A 37 15.54 7.59 4.90
CA ALA A 37 15.21 6.33 5.56
C ALA A 37 13.68 6.13 5.63
N LEU A 38 12.92 7.18 5.94
CA LEU A 38 11.46 7.12 5.90
C LEU A 38 10.92 6.93 4.49
N TYR A 39 11.50 7.58 3.48
CA TYR A 39 11.15 7.36 2.08
C TYR A 39 11.22 5.87 1.70
N SER A 40 12.36 5.23 1.99
CA SER A 40 12.54 3.80 1.72
C SER A 40 11.60 2.93 2.53
N SER A 41 11.35 3.27 3.80
CA SER A 41 10.40 2.55 4.66
C SER A 41 8.98 2.57 4.09
N VAL A 42 8.45 3.76 3.78
CA VAL A 42 7.10 3.94 3.23
C VAL A 42 6.98 3.20 1.89
N HIS A 43 7.95 3.32 0.99
CA HIS A 43 7.93 2.57 -0.27
C HIS A 43 7.97 1.05 -0.08
N SER A 44 8.71 0.56 0.92
CA SER A 44 8.73 -0.86 1.25
C SER A 44 7.35 -1.31 1.74
N ARG A 45 6.74 -0.56 2.66
CA ARG A 45 5.41 -0.86 3.21
C ARG A 45 4.33 -0.83 2.14
N LEU A 46 4.35 0.16 1.25
CA LEU A 46 3.49 0.21 0.06
C LEU A 46 3.67 -0.99 -0.89
N ARG A 47 4.69 -1.82 -0.74
CA ARG A 47 4.82 -3.07 -1.49
C ARG A 47 4.39 -4.30 -0.71
N THR A 48 4.25 -4.23 0.61
CA THR A 48 4.08 -5.41 1.47
C THR A 48 2.81 -5.39 2.31
N GLU A 49 2.20 -4.23 2.50
CA GLU A 49 1.01 -4.03 3.33
C GLU A 49 -0.10 -3.39 2.50
N PRO A 50 -1.37 -3.83 2.62
CA PRO A 50 -2.48 -3.18 1.93
C PRO A 50 -2.73 -1.77 2.51
N VAL A 51 -2.85 -0.76 1.66
CA VAL A 51 -3.19 0.60 2.09
C VAL A 51 -4.64 0.70 2.55
N THR A 52 -4.91 1.53 3.55
CA THR A 52 -6.26 1.91 3.95
C THR A 52 -6.73 3.15 3.18
N GLU A 53 -8.02 3.48 3.29
CA GLU A 53 -8.56 4.74 2.76
C GLU A 53 -7.78 5.97 3.25
N VAL A 54 -7.46 6.00 4.54
CA VAL A 54 -6.71 7.11 5.16
C VAL A 54 -5.30 7.21 4.60
N ASP A 55 -4.64 6.07 4.34
CA ASP A 55 -3.31 6.06 3.72
C ASP A 55 -3.36 6.62 2.29
N VAL A 56 -4.36 6.22 1.50
CA VAL A 56 -4.55 6.73 0.13
C VAL A 56 -4.74 8.24 0.16
N GLN A 57 -5.66 8.75 0.98
CA GLN A 57 -5.92 10.19 1.09
C GLN A 57 -4.68 10.96 1.56
N ALA A 58 -3.96 10.46 2.56
CA ALA A 58 -2.76 11.12 3.09
C ALA A 58 -1.63 11.21 2.04
N ILE A 59 -1.44 10.13 1.27
CA ILE A 59 -0.39 10.08 0.25
C ILE A 59 -0.77 10.92 -0.97
N TRP A 60 -2.01 10.77 -1.44
CA TRP A 60 -2.50 11.46 -2.63
C TRP A 60 -2.59 12.98 -2.41
N SER A 61 -3.11 13.45 -1.28
CA SER A 61 -3.31 14.90 -1.03
C SER A 61 -2.02 15.72 -0.90
N LYS A 62 -0.89 15.12 -0.57
CA LYS A 62 0.38 15.83 -0.32
C LYS A 62 1.44 15.58 -1.41
N PHE A 63 1.06 14.94 -2.50
CA PHE A 63 2.03 14.53 -3.53
C PHE A 63 2.48 15.72 -4.40
N SER A 64 3.76 15.68 -4.80
CA SER A 64 4.31 16.54 -5.85
C SER A 64 5.08 15.71 -6.90
N CYS A 65 5.05 14.37 -6.79
CA CYS A 65 5.83 13.42 -7.59
C CYS A 65 4.96 12.23 -7.97
N SER A 66 4.88 11.94 -9.27
CA SER A 66 4.13 10.79 -9.82
C SER A 66 4.54 9.44 -9.21
N CYS A 67 5.77 9.33 -8.69
CA CYS A 67 6.30 8.14 -8.03
C CYS A 67 5.46 7.63 -6.84
N TRP A 68 4.76 8.52 -6.11
CA TRP A 68 3.92 8.11 -4.99
C TRP A 68 2.56 7.60 -5.44
N ILE A 69 1.96 8.23 -6.45
CA ILE A 69 0.73 7.77 -7.08
C ILE A 69 0.95 6.38 -7.67
N ASP A 70 2.05 6.20 -8.42
CA ASP A 70 2.44 4.91 -8.98
C ASP A 70 2.53 3.81 -7.91
N ALA A 71 3.16 4.10 -6.76
CA ALA A 71 3.27 3.16 -5.65
C ALA A 71 1.91 2.83 -4.99
N VAL A 72 1.02 3.82 -4.85
CA VAL A 72 -0.34 3.61 -4.33
C VAL A 72 -1.18 2.78 -5.30
N LEU A 73 -1.16 3.10 -6.60
CA LEU A 73 -1.86 2.35 -7.63
C LEU A 73 -1.36 0.90 -7.71
N TYR A 74 -0.05 0.70 -7.65
CA TYR A 74 0.55 -0.64 -7.52
C TYR A 74 -0.01 -1.39 -6.32
N ASN A 75 -0.11 -0.74 -5.15
CA ASN A 75 -0.63 -1.34 -3.93
C ASN A 75 -2.10 -1.75 -4.09
N ILE A 76 -2.93 -0.84 -4.60
CA ILE A 76 -4.36 -1.06 -4.86
C ILE A 76 -4.56 -2.29 -5.74
N VAL A 77 -3.80 -2.40 -6.83
CA VAL A 77 -3.89 -3.55 -7.74
C VAL A 77 -3.36 -4.82 -7.09
N ARG A 78 -2.21 -4.76 -6.40
CA ARG A 78 -1.55 -5.93 -5.82
C ARG A 78 -2.40 -6.61 -4.75
N PHE A 79 -3.08 -5.83 -3.91
CA PHE A 79 -3.89 -6.33 -2.81
C PHE A 79 -5.39 -6.37 -3.14
N ASP A 80 -5.76 -6.04 -4.39
CA ASP A 80 -7.15 -5.99 -4.84
C ASP A 80 -8.04 -5.15 -3.91
N ILE A 81 -7.55 -3.97 -3.53
CA ILE A 81 -8.10 -3.18 -2.41
C ILE A 81 -9.53 -2.74 -2.66
N LEU A 82 -9.85 -2.38 -3.91
CA LEU A 82 -11.18 -1.92 -4.29
C LEU A 82 -12.25 -2.99 -4.08
N ASN A 83 -11.88 -4.28 -4.17
CA ASN A 83 -12.81 -5.40 -4.01
C ASN A 83 -12.74 -6.05 -2.62
N THR A 84 -11.57 -5.99 -1.96
CA THR A 84 -11.33 -6.75 -0.72
C THR A 84 -11.53 -5.92 0.55
N GLN A 85 -11.43 -4.60 0.49
CA GLN A 85 -11.62 -3.74 1.65
C GLN A 85 -13.05 -3.18 1.71
N PRO A 86 -13.64 -3.06 2.93
CA PRO A 86 -14.94 -2.42 3.10
C PRO A 86 -15.01 -0.99 2.55
N ALA A 87 -13.88 -0.28 2.54
CA ALA A 87 -13.77 1.09 2.04
C ALA A 87 -13.36 1.17 0.55
N GLY A 88 -13.35 0.05 -0.19
CA GLY A 88 -12.90 0.01 -1.58
C GLY A 88 -13.64 0.99 -2.49
N GLY A 89 -14.97 1.08 -2.36
CA GLY A 89 -15.78 2.04 -3.11
C GLY A 89 -15.51 3.51 -2.74
N TYR A 90 -15.12 3.81 -1.49
CA TYR A 90 -14.72 5.17 -1.10
C TYR A 90 -13.36 5.54 -1.69
N ILE A 91 -12.44 4.59 -1.75
CA ILE A 91 -11.13 4.77 -2.38
C ILE A 91 -11.31 5.04 -3.88
N GLU A 92 -12.15 4.28 -4.56
CA GLU A 92 -12.47 4.48 -5.98
C GLU A 92 -13.05 5.88 -6.22
N LEU A 93 -14.09 6.26 -5.49
CA LEU A 93 -14.74 7.57 -5.61
C LEU A 93 -13.77 8.73 -5.30
N PHE A 94 -12.89 8.56 -4.30
CA PHE A 94 -11.87 9.55 -3.98
C PHE A 94 -10.91 9.75 -5.16
N ILE A 95 -10.39 8.66 -5.74
CA ILE A 95 -9.48 8.74 -6.89
C ILE A 95 -10.16 9.40 -8.09
N GLU A 96 -11.40 9.01 -8.41
CA GLU A 96 -12.19 9.65 -9.48
C GLU A 96 -12.35 11.15 -9.25
N THR A 97 -12.64 11.55 -8.01
CA THR A 97 -12.81 12.96 -7.63
C THR A 97 -11.50 13.72 -7.73
N GLU A 98 -10.39 13.14 -7.27
CA GLU A 98 -9.07 13.76 -7.38
C GLU A 98 -8.65 13.93 -8.84
N MET A 99 -8.96 12.96 -9.70
CA MET A 99 -8.67 13.03 -11.14
C MET A 99 -9.35 14.21 -11.84
N LEU A 100 -10.48 14.72 -11.32
CA LEU A 100 -11.13 15.93 -11.84
C LEU A 100 -10.27 17.21 -11.68
N GLN A 101 -9.26 17.19 -10.81
CA GLN A 101 -8.34 18.31 -10.61
C GLN A 101 -7.19 18.33 -11.62
N TYR A 102 -7.03 17.26 -12.41
CA TYR A 102 -5.95 17.12 -13.39
C TYR A 102 -6.44 17.52 -14.78
N ASN A 103 -5.50 17.86 -15.66
CA ASN A 103 -5.77 17.94 -17.09
C ASN A 103 -5.88 16.52 -17.70
N ASP A 104 -6.36 16.46 -18.95
CA ASP A 104 -6.55 15.20 -19.68
C ASP A 104 -5.27 14.33 -19.71
N GLU A 105 -4.10 14.96 -19.90
CA GLU A 105 -2.81 14.25 -19.90
C GLU A 105 -2.49 13.62 -18.54
N GLY A 106 -2.78 14.32 -17.43
CA GLY A 106 -2.58 13.81 -16.08
C GLY A 106 -3.52 12.65 -15.76
N VAL A 107 -4.78 12.77 -16.18
CA VAL A 107 -5.79 11.70 -16.09
C VAL A 107 -5.33 10.46 -16.88
N GLU A 108 -4.91 10.64 -18.13
CA GLU A 108 -4.44 9.55 -18.98
C GLU A 108 -3.19 8.87 -18.41
N ALA A 109 -2.27 9.63 -17.81
CA ALA A 109 -1.11 9.07 -17.14
C ALA A 109 -1.50 8.20 -15.93
N ILE A 110 -2.47 8.62 -15.11
CA ILE A 110 -2.97 7.84 -13.96
C ILE A 110 -3.61 6.54 -14.43
N ILE A 111 -4.50 6.61 -15.43
CA ILE A 111 -5.16 5.44 -16.02
C ILE A 111 -4.11 4.47 -16.58
N THR A 112 -3.11 5.00 -17.31
CA THR A 112 -2.04 4.20 -17.90
C THR A 112 -1.22 3.47 -16.84
N MET A 113 -0.84 4.14 -15.75
CA MET A 113 -0.13 3.52 -14.62
C MET A 113 -0.96 2.38 -13.99
N TYR A 114 -2.24 2.63 -13.73
CA TYR A 114 -3.13 1.61 -13.16
C TYR A 114 -3.27 0.38 -14.08
N GLU A 115 -3.51 0.59 -15.38
CA GLU A 115 -3.65 -0.49 -16.35
C GLU A 115 -2.34 -1.27 -16.60
N GLN A 116 -1.18 -0.62 -16.46
CA GLN A 116 0.11 -1.31 -16.48
C GLN A 116 0.25 -2.26 -15.30
N HIS A 117 -0.07 -1.82 -14.08
CA HIS A 117 -0.02 -2.68 -12.89
C HIS A 117 -1.02 -3.83 -12.96
N LYS A 118 -2.24 -3.56 -13.45
CA LYS A 118 -3.28 -4.58 -13.62
C LYS A 118 -2.82 -5.68 -14.58
N ARG A 119 -2.27 -5.31 -15.74
CA ARG A 119 -1.67 -6.27 -16.69
C ARG A 119 -0.53 -7.06 -16.08
N ALA A 120 0.42 -6.39 -15.41
CA ALA A 120 1.55 -7.04 -14.77
C ALA A 120 1.11 -8.04 -13.67
N SER A 121 0.08 -7.69 -12.89
CA SER A 121 -0.49 -8.58 -11.87
C SER A 121 -1.15 -9.82 -12.47
N LEU A 122 -1.92 -9.65 -13.56
CA LEU A 122 -2.53 -10.76 -14.30
C LEU A 122 -1.47 -11.68 -14.92
N GLU A 123 -0.41 -11.13 -15.51
CA GLU A 123 0.71 -11.90 -16.05
C GLU A 123 1.46 -12.68 -14.97
N ALA A 124 1.67 -12.06 -13.79
CA ALA A 124 2.31 -12.72 -12.66
C ALA A 124 1.46 -13.90 -12.13
N ALA A 125 0.14 -13.72 -12.04
CA ALA A 125 -0.80 -14.78 -11.63
C ALA A 125 -0.83 -15.94 -12.64
N ASN A 126 -0.71 -15.65 -13.94
CA ASN A 126 -0.71 -16.64 -15.01
C ASN A 126 0.69 -17.25 -15.27
N SER A 127 1.74 -16.81 -14.58
CA SER A 127 3.09 -17.30 -14.79
C SER A 127 3.28 -18.74 -14.30
N PRO A 128 3.82 -19.67 -15.14
CA PRO A 128 4.10 -21.05 -14.75
C PRO A 128 5.05 -21.23 -13.56
N ARG A 129 5.76 -20.16 -13.16
CA ARG A 129 6.68 -20.17 -12.01
C ARG A 129 5.95 -20.22 -10.66
N VAL A 130 4.78 -19.59 -10.55
CA VAL A 130 3.94 -19.65 -9.33
C VAL A 130 3.35 -21.06 -9.14
N GLY A 131 3.00 -21.73 -10.25
CA GLY A 131 2.54 -23.12 -10.25
C GLY A 131 3.57 -24.15 -9.76
N ARG A 132 4.88 -23.89 -9.89
CA ARG A 132 5.93 -24.80 -9.37
C ARG A 132 6.11 -24.68 -7.86
N PHE A 133 5.99 -23.47 -7.29
CA PHE A 133 6.07 -23.28 -5.84
C PHE A 133 4.88 -23.92 -5.10
N HIS A 134 3.65 -23.77 -5.61
CA HIS A 134 2.49 -24.46 -5.02
C HIS A 134 2.58 -25.99 -5.13
N ARG A 135 3.19 -26.52 -6.20
CA ARG A 135 3.40 -27.97 -6.35
C ARG A 135 4.47 -28.50 -5.37
N ALA A 136 5.53 -27.72 -5.12
CA ALA A 136 6.57 -28.07 -4.15
C ALA A 136 6.03 -28.11 -2.70
N ILE A 137 5.16 -27.17 -2.32
CA ILE A 137 4.57 -27.11 -0.97
C ILE A 137 3.62 -28.30 -0.71
N ARG A 138 2.87 -28.76 -1.72
CA ARG A 138 2.02 -29.96 -1.61
C ARG A 138 2.81 -31.29 -1.54
N SER A 139 4.02 -31.33 -2.08
CA SER A 139 4.89 -32.51 -1.94
C SER A 139 5.52 -32.62 -0.55
N PHE A 140 5.75 -31.52 0.18
CA PHE A 140 6.29 -31.57 1.54
C PHE A 140 5.24 -31.98 2.59
N THR A 141 3.97 -31.65 2.39
CA THR A 141 2.88 -32.05 3.31
C THR A 141 2.50 -33.53 3.22
N ARG A 142 2.97 -34.26 2.19
CA ARG A 142 2.77 -35.72 2.07
C ARG A 142 3.89 -36.58 2.67
N ILE A 143 5.04 -36.00 3.02
CA ILE A 143 6.22 -36.76 3.48
C ILE A 143 6.34 -36.74 5.03
N GLY A 144 5.56 -35.90 5.72
CA GLY A 144 5.59 -35.75 7.19
C GLY A 144 4.48 -36.46 7.98
N LEU A 145 3.92 -37.56 7.46
CA LEU A 145 2.99 -38.42 8.20
C LEU A 145 3.43 -39.89 8.04
N LYS A 146 4.50 -40.26 8.73
CA LYS A 146 4.76 -41.63 9.20
C LYS A 146 5.50 -41.55 10.53
#